data_AF-A0A1V5B5M9-F1
#
_entry.id   AF-A0A1V5B5M9-F1
#
_cell.length_a   1.000
_cell.length_b   1.000
_cell.length_c   1.000
_cell.angle_alpha   90.00
_cell.angle_beta   90.00
_cell.angle_gamma   90.00
#
_symmetry.space_group_name_H-M   'P 1'
#
loop_
_entity.id
_entity.type
_entity.pdbx_description
1 polymer ?
#
loop_
_entity_poly.entity_id
_entity_poly.type
_entity_poly.pdbx_seq_one_letter_code
_entity_poly.pdbx_strand_id
1 'polypeptide(L)'
;MMNCRDVCSRDYFYAQMPEVERSFSGMEGEGNRIISDIIMKKDLSKIATEDYCILLYFISFQYARTLGVKQEAEQHFDGLSNYFFRLFIDNNIENLRKKGMEKEYLEKCRVVINGPIHAFAMKSIMERGPFLIRDLNPILFMNFTGRDFITSDNPIVLYNSFFNNPEGHFLYPPSGTNGLQSPGLQIFWPLDTKHMLVLYDEKFYNFNVALNGCVKIYLEEDIDALNSLQFFNCSDNILFADCAQEENIRLLHSKYEGLIDREYRSIDTIKRTKSNGQESKIVVTYTKDIDYCLILSFMHFNMHAKAIDIARDFSIVDFVDQHFEEEEEQFDRLFYLGEIVFTEGGDRILDLEEPDEDLLDLLKRHVSGDWGEVSQEEKDLNDKAVQDGSRILSAYTLSTGKKILILTEAANELGHREVTKVLTPEELD
;
A
#
# COMPACT_ATOMS: atom_id res chain seq x y z
N MET A 1 25.51 8.74 -23.90
CA MET A 1 25.81 8.94 -22.46
C MET A 1 25.62 10.42 -22.15
N MET A 2 24.61 10.75 -21.35
CA MET A 2 24.48 12.06 -20.71
C MET A 2 25.07 11.97 -19.31
N ASN A 3 25.61 13.07 -18.77
CA ASN A 3 26.14 13.09 -17.41
C ASN A 3 24.97 13.11 -16.41
N CYS A 4 25.06 12.40 -15.28
CA CYS A 4 24.03 12.43 -14.21
C CYS A 4 23.68 13.85 -13.79
N ARG A 5 24.64 14.78 -13.78
CA ARG A 5 24.37 16.18 -13.47
C ARG A 5 23.39 16.80 -14.46
N ASP A 6 23.53 16.54 -15.75
CA ASP A 6 22.71 17.17 -16.79
C ASP A 6 21.30 16.56 -16.88
N VAL A 7 21.12 15.35 -16.32
CA VAL A 7 19.85 14.60 -16.30
C VAL A 7 19.07 14.83 -14.99
N CYS A 8 19.75 14.76 -13.85
CA CYS A 8 19.16 14.88 -12.50
C CYS A 8 19.21 16.30 -11.93
N SER A 9 19.80 17.26 -12.65
CA SER A 9 19.73 18.68 -12.31
C SER A 9 19.33 19.50 -13.53
N ARG A 10 18.26 20.28 -13.37
CA ARG A 10 17.92 21.38 -14.28
C ARG A 10 17.98 22.67 -13.48
N ASP A 11 18.70 23.66 -14.01
CA ASP A 11 18.61 25.02 -13.51
C ASP A 11 17.15 25.48 -13.59
N TYR A 12 16.66 26.19 -12.56
CA TYR A 12 15.30 26.72 -12.49
C TYR A 12 14.17 25.68 -12.46
N PHE A 13 14.39 24.51 -11.86
CA PHE A 13 13.27 23.60 -11.54
C PHE A 13 12.20 24.32 -10.69
N TYR A 14 12.63 25.33 -9.93
CA TYR A 14 11.83 26.17 -9.02
C TYR A 14 11.75 27.62 -9.48
N ALA A 15 11.70 27.91 -10.78
CA ALA A 15 11.82 29.24 -11.43
C ALA A 15 11.10 30.45 -10.78
N GLN A 16 10.25 30.25 -9.77
CA GLN A 16 9.54 31.28 -9.01
C GLN A 16 10.09 31.54 -7.59
N MET A 17 11.11 30.81 -7.08
CA MET A 17 11.58 30.95 -5.67
C MET A 17 13.12 30.76 -5.47
N PRO A 18 13.96 31.77 -5.75
CA PRO A 18 15.43 31.68 -5.62
C PRO A 18 15.97 31.51 -4.18
N GLU A 19 15.19 31.88 -3.17
CA GLU A 19 15.56 31.72 -1.75
C GLU A 19 15.49 30.25 -1.29
N VAL A 20 14.59 29.50 -1.91
CA VAL A 20 14.37 28.07 -1.65
C VAL A 20 15.57 27.26 -2.15
N GLU A 21 16.08 27.54 -3.36
CA GLU A 21 17.29 26.89 -3.91
C GLU A 21 18.54 27.12 -3.04
N ARG A 22 18.74 28.34 -2.51
CA ARG A 22 19.89 28.65 -1.65
C ARG A 22 19.85 27.90 -0.32
N SER A 23 18.66 27.68 0.23
CA SER A 23 18.48 26.96 1.49
C SER A 23 18.77 25.45 1.35
N PHE A 24 18.57 24.89 0.15
CA PHE A 24 18.80 23.47 -0.13
C PHE A 24 20.27 23.08 -0.31
N SER A 25 21.12 24.00 -0.78
CA SER A 25 22.55 23.72 -0.95
C SER A 25 23.25 23.35 0.36
N GLY A 26 22.84 23.97 1.49
CA GLY A 26 23.35 23.61 2.81
C GLY A 26 22.93 22.21 3.26
N MET A 27 21.68 21.81 2.95
CA MET A 27 21.17 20.48 3.27
C MET A 27 21.84 19.38 2.44
N GLU A 28 22.08 19.61 1.15
CA GLU A 28 22.81 18.66 0.30
C GLU A 28 24.24 18.42 0.81
N GLY A 29 24.91 19.46 1.33
CA GLY A 29 26.23 19.34 1.93
C GLY A 29 26.25 18.38 3.13
N GLU A 30 25.36 18.60 4.10
CA GLU A 30 25.26 17.74 5.29
C GLU A 30 24.74 16.34 4.96
N GLY A 31 23.75 16.23 4.07
CA GLY A 31 23.26 14.94 3.57
C GLY A 31 24.37 14.11 2.94
N ASN A 32 25.17 14.71 2.05
CA ASN A 32 26.31 14.04 1.42
C ASN A 32 27.40 13.63 2.42
N ARG A 33 27.65 14.44 3.45
CA ARG A 33 28.57 14.08 4.54
C ARG A 33 28.09 12.80 5.23
N ILE A 34 26.81 12.74 5.60
CA ILE A 34 26.21 11.60 6.31
C ILE A 34 26.23 10.35 5.43
N ILE A 35 25.83 10.45 4.16
CA ILE A 35 25.88 9.33 3.21
C ILE A 35 27.31 8.80 3.04
N SER A 36 28.29 9.68 2.89
CA SER A 36 29.70 9.30 2.77
C SER A 36 30.19 8.57 4.02
N ASP A 37 29.78 9.04 5.20
CA ASP A 37 30.08 8.42 6.49
C ASP A 37 29.45 7.02 6.61
N ILE A 38 28.19 6.86 6.18
CA ILE A 38 27.49 5.56 6.17
C ILE A 38 28.24 4.56 5.27
N ILE A 39 28.59 4.96 4.05
CA ILE A 39 29.31 4.12 3.08
C ILE A 39 30.70 3.74 3.59
N MET A 40 31.43 4.70 4.18
CA MET A 40 32.79 4.49 4.67
C MET A 40 32.81 3.60 5.92
N LYS A 41 31.95 3.89 6.90
CA LYS A 41 31.92 3.19 8.19
C LYS A 41 31.26 1.82 8.09
N LYS A 42 30.30 1.64 7.18
CA LYS A 42 29.50 0.40 7.00
C LYS A 42 28.93 -0.09 8.34
N ASP A 43 28.38 0.85 9.10
CA ASP A 43 27.84 0.62 10.42
C ASP A 43 26.77 1.66 10.74
N LEU A 44 25.51 1.27 10.55
CA LEU A 44 24.35 2.11 10.86
C LEU A 44 23.98 2.08 12.34
N SER A 45 24.44 1.07 13.10
CA SER A 45 24.13 0.96 14.54
C SER A 45 24.71 2.11 15.37
N LYS A 46 25.67 2.85 14.80
CA LYS A 46 26.38 3.96 15.44
C LYS A 46 25.99 5.33 14.91
N ILE A 47 24.92 5.44 14.12
CA ILE A 47 24.47 6.73 13.63
C ILE A 47 24.03 7.61 14.82
N ALA A 48 24.54 8.83 14.89
CA ALA A 48 24.12 9.77 15.91
C ALA A 48 22.66 10.20 15.65
N THR A 49 21.89 10.46 16.71
CA THR A 49 20.48 10.86 16.59
C THR A 49 20.30 12.09 15.71
N GLU A 50 21.20 13.07 15.80
CA GLU A 50 21.18 14.27 14.96
C GLU A 50 21.40 13.93 13.47
N ASP A 51 22.42 13.11 13.17
CA ASP A 51 22.68 12.64 11.80
C ASP A 51 21.52 11.81 11.26
N TYR A 52 20.84 11.02 12.10
CA TYR A 52 19.65 10.26 11.71
C TYR A 52 18.48 11.19 11.35
N CYS A 53 18.21 12.22 12.15
CA CYS A 53 17.18 13.21 11.82
C CYS A 53 17.47 13.93 10.49
N ILE A 54 18.73 14.30 10.24
CA ILE A 54 19.15 14.94 8.98
C ILE A 54 19.00 13.95 7.82
N LEU A 55 19.32 12.67 8.02
CA LEU A 55 19.13 11.62 7.00
C LEU A 55 17.66 11.49 6.58
N LEU A 56 16.73 11.41 7.54
CA LEU A 56 15.29 11.33 7.24
C LEU A 56 14.78 12.58 6.49
N TYR A 57 15.29 13.75 6.87
CA TYR A 57 15.04 15.00 6.15
C TYR A 57 15.54 14.93 4.72
N PHE A 58 16.75 14.40 4.52
CA PHE A 58 17.37 14.32 3.21
C PHE A 58 16.67 13.29 2.30
N ILE A 59 16.22 12.16 2.84
CA ILE A 59 15.38 11.19 2.11
C ILE A 59 14.08 11.86 1.65
N SER A 60 13.39 12.56 2.55
CA SER A 60 12.14 13.27 2.24
C SER A 60 12.36 14.35 1.19
N PHE A 61 13.50 15.05 1.25
CA PHE A 61 13.90 16.04 0.25
C PHE A 61 14.16 15.40 -1.12
N GLN A 62 14.94 14.32 -1.18
CA GLN A 62 15.24 13.62 -2.44
C GLN A 62 13.98 13.06 -3.08
N TYR A 63 13.05 12.50 -2.28
CA TYR A 63 11.75 12.05 -2.75
C TYR A 63 10.93 13.20 -3.34
N ALA A 64 10.83 14.34 -2.64
CA ALA A 64 10.02 15.47 -3.07
C ALA A 64 10.56 16.23 -4.30
N ARG A 65 11.86 16.09 -4.62
CA ARG A 65 12.55 16.85 -5.68
C ARG A 65 12.28 16.35 -7.10
N THR A 66 11.55 15.25 -7.25
CA THR A 66 11.53 14.49 -8.50
C THR A 66 10.46 15.02 -9.46
N LEU A 67 10.70 14.79 -10.76
CA LEU A 67 9.71 15.13 -11.79
C LEU A 67 8.42 14.33 -11.60
N GLY A 68 8.52 13.08 -11.15
CA GLY A 68 7.39 12.25 -10.76
C GLY A 68 6.47 12.94 -9.77
N VAL A 69 6.99 13.37 -8.60
CA VAL A 69 6.18 14.06 -7.57
C VAL A 69 5.57 15.37 -8.08
N LYS A 70 6.27 16.11 -8.95
CA LYS A 70 5.72 17.31 -9.59
C LYS A 70 4.51 16.98 -10.47
N GLN A 71 4.69 16.06 -11.42
CA GLN A 71 3.62 15.65 -12.33
C GLN A 71 2.45 15.06 -11.55
N GLU A 72 2.75 14.26 -10.53
CA GLU A 72 1.78 13.66 -9.63
C GLU A 72 0.95 14.74 -8.91
N ALA A 73 1.59 15.75 -8.32
CA ALA A 73 0.89 16.83 -7.63
C ALA A 73 0.00 17.64 -8.61
N GLU A 74 0.52 18.02 -9.77
CA GLU A 74 -0.23 18.77 -10.78
C GLU A 74 -1.45 17.98 -11.29
N GLN A 75 -1.26 16.70 -11.65
CA GLN A 75 -2.35 15.81 -12.06
C GLN A 75 -3.39 15.60 -10.95
N HIS A 76 -2.97 15.58 -9.67
CA HIS A 76 -3.90 15.49 -8.53
C HIS A 76 -4.93 16.61 -8.55
N PHE A 77 -4.39 17.82 -8.56
CA PHE A 77 -5.15 19.04 -8.35
C PHE A 77 -6.04 19.29 -9.56
N ASP A 78 -5.52 19.06 -10.76
CA ASP A 78 -6.31 19.16 -11.99
C ASP A 78 -7.40 18.08 -12.05
N GLY A 79 -7.08 16.82 -11.76
CA GLY A 79 -8.01 15.70 -11.79
C GLY A 79 -9.18 15.88 -10.82
N LEU A 80 -8.89 16.14 -9.54
CA LEU A 80 -9.92 16.36 -8.52
C LEU A 80 -10.76 17.61 -8.79
N SER A 81 -10.13 18.71 -9.18
CA SER A 81 -10.86 19.96 -9.44
C SER A 81 -11.82 19.81 -10.61
N ASN A 82 -11.40 19.14 -11.69
CA ASN A 82 -12.27 18.88 -12.82
C ASN A 82 -13.36 17.86 -12.49
N TYR A 83 -13.07 16.84 -11.69
CA TYR A 83 -14.09 15.90 -11.20
C TYR A 83 -15.19 16.61 -10.40
N PHE A 84 -14.82 17.42 -9.41
CA PHE A 84 -15.80 18.18 -8.62
C PHE A 84 -16.53 19.24 -9.44
N PHE A 85 -15.85 19.87 -10.40
CA PHE A 85 -16.48 20.81 -11.33
C PHE A 85 -17.57 20.14 -12.19
N ARG A 86 -17.31 18.92 -12.67
CA ARG A 86 -18.31 18.12 -13.41
C ARG A 86 -19.49 17.75 -12.52
N LEU A 87 -19.24 17.23 -11.33
CA LEU A 87 -20.30 16.95 -10.36
C LEU A 87 -21.15 18.19 -10.03
N PHE A 88 -20.51 19.35 -9.89
CA PHE A 88 -21.21 20.60 -9.64
C PHE A 88 -22.14 20.97 -10.81
N ILE A 89 -21.67 20.85 -12.05
CA ILE A 89 -22.48 21.10 -13.26
C ILE A 89 -23.68 20.15 -13.30
N ASP A 90 -23.44 18.85 -13.13
CA ASP A 90 -24.48 17.83 -13.24
C ASP A 90 -25.57 18.02 -12.19
N ASN A 91 -25.19 18.31 -10.94
CA ASN A 91 -26.14 18.53 -9.84
C ASN A 91 -26.90 19.87 -9.94
N ASN A 92 -26.41 20.84 -10.72
CA ASN A 92 -27.01 22.17 -10.82
C ASN A 92 -27.57 22.49 -12.22
N ILE A 93 -27.68 21.49 -13.10
CA ILE A 93 -27.88 21.73 -14.54
C ILE A 93 -29.18 22.47 -14.86
N GLU A 94 -30.25 22.20 -14.11
CA GLU A 94 -31.52 22.92 -14.29
C GLU A 94 -31.43 24.39 -13.87
N ASN A 95 -30.75 24.67 -12.77
CA ASN A 95 -30.53 26.05 -12.30
C ASN A 95 -29.58 26.82 -13.22
N LEU A 96 -28.57 26.14 -13.78
CA LEU A 96 -27.64 26.72 -14.74
C LEU A 96 -28.33 27.04 -16.07
N ARG A 97 -29.21 26.14 -16.56
CA ARG A 97 -30.06 26.40 -17.74
C ARG A 97 -30.96 27.62 -17.56
N LYS A 98 -31.58 27.79 -16.38
CA LYS A 98 -32.40 28.98 -16.05
C LYS A 98 -31.59 30.28 -16.08
N LYS A 99 -30.27 30.22 -15.87
CA LYS A 99 -29.34 31.36 -15.98
C LYS A 99 -28.78 31.56 -17.39
N GLY A 100 -29.30 30.84 -18.39
CA GLY A 100 -28.86 30.95 -19.78
C GLY A 100 -27.52 30.27 -20.08
N MET A 101 -27.02 29.42 -19.18
CA MET A 101 -25.81 28.64 -19.44
C MET A 101 -26.18 27.30 -20.07
N GLU A 102 -25.72 27.07 -21.30
CA GLU A 102 -25.94 25.81 -22.01
C GLU A 102 -24.99 24.71 -21.53
N LYS A 103 -25.55 23.50 -21.36
CA LYS A 103 -24.82 22.30 -20.91
C LYS A 103 -23.59 22.02 -21.79
N GLU A 104 -23.75 22.12 -23.10
CA GLU A 104 -22.70 21.81 -24.07
C GLU A 104 -21.48 22.75 -23.96
N TYR A 105 -21.70 24.01 -23.54
CA TYR A 105 -20.62 24.96 -23.29
C TYR A 105 -19.88 24.63 -21.98
N LEU A 106 -20.63 24.32 -20.91
CA LEU A 106 -20.06 23.99 -19.60
C LEU A 106 -19.26 22.68 -19.61
N GLU A 107 -19.67 21.70 -20.42
CA GLU A 107 -18.93 20.45 -20.64
C GLU A 107 -17.56 20.69 -21.31
N LYS A 108 -17.41 21.77 -22.08
CA LYS A 108 -16.13 22.16 -22.71
C LYS A 108 -15.23 22.96 -21.76
N CYS A 109 -15.77 23.51 -20.67
CA CYS A 109 -15.00 24.22 -19.66
C CYS A 109 -14.18 23.23 -18.81
N ARG A 110 -12.96 23.62 -18.43
CA ARG A 110 -12.12 22.90 -17.45
C ARG A 110 -11.60 23.87 -16.39
N VAL A 111 -11.45 23.39 -15.17
CA VAL A 111 -10.75 24.13 -14.11
C VAL A 111 -9.25 23.92 -14.31
N VAL A 112 -8.50 25.00 -14.30
CA VAL A 112 -7.03 24.99 -14.35
C VAL A 112 -6.54 25.70 -13.09
N ILE A 113 -5.81 24.99 -12.24
CA ILE A 113 -5.19 25.59 -11.07
C ILE A 113 -3.84 26.18 -11.48
N ASN A 114 -3.75 27.50 -11.48
CA ASN A 114 -2.51 28.22 -11.75
C ASN A 114 -1.80 28.53 -10.43
N GLY A 115 -0.64 27.92 -10.18
CA GLY A 115 0.18 28.18 -8.99
C GLY A 115 1.32 27.17 -8.85
N PRO A 116 2.28 27.39 -7.93
CA PRO A 116 3.41 26.48 -7.73
C PRO A 116 2.99 25.26 -6.90
N ILE A 117 2.08 24.43 -7.43
CA ILE A 117 1.47 23.26 -6.76
C ILE A 117 2.57 22.32 -6.23
N HIS A 118 3.59 22.05 -7.03
CA HIS A 118 4.73 21.23 -6.63
C HIS A 118 5.49 21.81 -5.43
N ALA A 119 5.67 23.13 -5.35
CA ALA A 119 6.34 23.75 -4.20
C ALA A 119 5.53 23.58 -2.90
N PHE A 120 4.20 23.61 -2.99
CA PHE A 120 3.33 23.32 -1.84
C PHE A 120 3.43 21.85 -1.40
N ALA A 121 3.38 20.92 -2.36
CA ALA A 121 3.53 19.48 -2.08
C ALA A 121 4.89 19.19 -1.45
N MET A 122 5.96 19.72 -2.04
CA MET A 122 7.33 19.58 -1.54
C MET A 122 7.48 20.14 -0.13
N LYS A 123 6.98 21.35 0.14
CA LYS A 123 7.00 21.92 1.50
C LYS A 123 6.30 21.00 2.50
N SER A 124 5.14 20.47 2.15
CA SER A 124 4.37 19.56 3.01
C SER A 124 5.15 18.27 3.31
N ILE A 125 5.77 17.66 2.29
CA ILE A 125 6.61 16.46 2.44
C ILE A 125 7.84 16.77 3.28
N MET A 126 8.50 17.90 3.08
CA MET A 126 9.71 18.26 3.84
C MET A 126 9.41 18.59 5.31
N GLU A 127 8.26 19.20 5.60
CA GLU A 127 7.85 19.54 6.97
C GLU A 127 7.37 18.32 7.75
N ARG A 128 6.71 17.35 7.08
CA ARG A 128 6.07 16.20 7.75
C ARG A 128 6.80 14.89 7.53
N GLY A 129 7.31 14.64 6.33
CA GLY A 129 7.95 13.40 5.90
C GLY A 129 8.89 12.79 6.94
N PRO A 130 9.85 13.54 7.50
CA PRO A 130 10.79 13.00 8.49
C PRO A 130 10.11 12.46 9.75
N PHE A 131 8.97 13.03 10.14
CA PHE A 131 8.19 12.55 11.28
C PHE A 131 7.33 11.33 10.94
N LEU A 132 6.92 11.21 9.66
CA LEU A 132 6.05 10.13 9.19
C LEU A 132 6.81 8.82 8.98
N ILE A 133 8.10 8.87 8.65
CA ILE A 133 8.93 7.69 8.37
C ILE A 133 9.93 7.36 9.49
N ARG A 134 9.85 8.04 10.63
CA ARG A 134 10.84 7.92 11.73
C ARG A 134 10.82 6.58 12.44
N ASP A 135 9.70 5.89 12.34
CA ASP A 135 9.42 4.57 12.90
C ASP A 135 10.00 3.43 12.06
N LEU A 136 10.40 3.71 10.81
CA LEU A 136 11.08 2.74 9.97
C LEU A 136 12.53 2.53 10.43
N ASN A 137 12.99 1.28 10.36
CA ASN A 137 14.34 0.88 10.73
C ASN A 137 15.31 1.04 9.56
N PRO A 138 16.47 1.70 9.74
CA PRO A 138 17.49 1.83 8.71
C PRO A 138 18.43 0.62 8.64
N ILE A 139 18.66 0.10 7.44
CA ILE A 139 19.68 -0.91 7.13
C ILE A 139 20.45 -0.58 5.85
N LEU A 140 21.66 -1.12 5.74
CA LEU A 140 22.53 -0.93 4.58
C LEU A 140 22.73 -2.25 3.85
N PHE A 141 22.25 -2.34 2.62
CA PHE A 141 22.54 -3.45 1.73
C PHE A 141 23.92 -3.25 1.11
N MET A 142 24.77 -4.28 1.22
CA MET A 142 26.12 -4.32 0.67
C MET A 142 26.21 -5.40 -0.40
N ASN A 143 26.45 -4.98 -1.63
CA ASN A 143 26.50 -5.84 -2.80
C ASN A 143 27.92 -6.41 -2.99
N PHE A 144 28.04 -7.74 -2.91
CA PHE A 144 29.29 -8.49 -3.13
C PHE A 144 29.29 -9.25 -4.46
N THR A 145 28.38 -8.90 -5.37
CA THR A 145 28.23 -9.53 -6.70
C THR A 145 28.95 -8.75 -7.80
N GLY A 146 28.99 -9.35 -9.00
CA GLY A 146 29.49 -8.70 -10.21
C GLY A 146 28.54 -7.64 -10.78
N ARG A 147 27.23 -7.72 -10.48
CA ARG A 147 26.24 -6.73 -10.89
C ARG A 147 26.32 -5.48 -10.05
N ASP A 148 26.08 -4.32 -10.64
CA ASP A 148 26.01 -3.06 -9.91
C ASP A 148 24.57 -2.68 -9.60
N PHE A 149 24.37 -1.98 -8.48
CA PHE A 149 23.14 -1.24 -8.29
C PHE A 149 23.06 -0.11 -9.32
N ILE A 150 21.86 0.08 -9.88
CA ILE A 150 21.54 1.20 -10.77
C ILE A 150 20.71 2.24 -10.01
N THR A 151 20.61 3.44 -10.58
CA THR A 151 19.75 4.50 -10.06
C THR A 151 18.99 5.16 -11.20
N SER A 152 18.19 6.18 -10.90
CA SER A 152 17.36 6.88 -11.88
C SER A 152 17.24 8.36 -11.55
N ASP A 153 16.48 9.08 -12.36
CA ASP A 153 16.03 10.45 -12.07
C ASP A 153 15.03 10.54 -10.90
N ASN A 154 14.52 9.40 -10.41
CA ASN A 154 13.72 9.27 -9.20
C ASN A 154 14.26 8.12 -8.33
N PRO A 155 15.35 8.34 -7.57
CA PRO A 155 16.11 7.26 -6.95
C PRO A 155 15.44 6.65 -5.71
N ILE A 156 14.57 7.40 -5.03
CA ILE A 156 13.88 6.95 -3.81
C ILE A 156 12.62 6.18 -4.20
N VAL A 157 12.65 4.85 -4.01
CA VAL A 157 11.49 4.00 -4.29
C VAL A 157 10.75 3.70 -3.00
N LEU A 158 9.47 4.06 -2.95
CA LEU A 158 8.55 3.61 -1.92
C LEU A 158 7.88 2.34 -2.43
N TYR A 159 7.95 1.27 -1.65
CA TYR A 159 7.45 -0.03 -2.05
C TYR A 159 6.96 -0.81 -0.82
N ASN A 160 6.02 -1.72 -1.03
CA ASN A 160 5.44 -2.50 0.05
C ASN A 160 5.37 -3.98 -0.35
N SER A 161 6.41 -4.74 -0.02
CA SER A 161 6.49 -6.17 -0.38
C SER A 161 5.37 -6.99 0.24
N PHE A 162 4.88 -6.59 1.42
CA PHE A 162 3.81 -7.31 2.11
C PHE A 162 2.51 -7.24 1.31
N PHE A 163 2.20 -6.09 0.72
CA PHE A 163 0.98 -5.88 -0.07
C PHE A 163 1.06 -6.33 -1.54
N ASN A 164 2.26 -6.41 -2.10
CA ASN A 164 2.50 -6.81 -3.50
C ASN A 164 2.90 -8.29 -3.69
N ASN A 165 2.93 -9.09 -2.63
CA ASN A 165 3.26 -10.52 -2.72
C ASN A 165 1.97 -11.38 -2.71
N PRO A 166 1.79 -12.35 -3.64
CA PRO A 166 0.62 -13.25 -3.68
C PRO A 166 0.39 -14.12 -2.43
N GLU A 167 1.37 -14.26 -1.52
CA GLU A 167 1.15 -14.89 -0.20
C GLU A 167 0.42 -13.96 0.79
N GLY A 168 0.38 -12.66 0.50
CA GLY A 168 -0.46 -11.68 1.18
C GLY A 168 -1.87 -11.72 0.60
N HIS A 169 -2.77 -12.45 1.27
CA HIS A 169 -4.19 -12.44 0.94
C HIS A 169 -4.80 -11.07 1.25
N PHE A 170 -4.86 -10.17 0.26
CA PHE A 170 -5.68 -8.95 0.36
C PHE A 170 -6.97 -9.15 -0.41
N LEU A 171 -8.09 -8.86 0.27
CA LEU A 171 -9.46 -8.95 -0.28
C LEU A 171 -9.69 -8.03 -1.49
N TYR A 172 -8.79 -7.09 -1.74
CA TYR A 172 -8.75 -6.20 -2.89
C TYR A 172 -7.29 -5.96 -3.29
N PRO A 173 -6.96 -5.74 -4.58
CA PRO A 173 -5.63 -5.30 -4.97
C PRO A 173 -5.34 -4.02 -4.20
N PRO A 174 -4.46 -4.06 -3.20
CA PRO A 174 -4.34 -2.96 -2.27
C PRO A 174 -3.66 -1.88 -3.09
N SER A 175 -4.35 -0.77 -3.29
CA SER A 175 -3.84 0.34 -4.08
C SER A 175 -3.71 1.53 -3.15
N GLY A 176 -2.55 2.18 -3.17
CA GLY A 176 -2.20 3.24 -2.22
C GLY A 176 -1.52 2.71 -0.96
N THR A 177 -0.78 1.60 -1.06
CA THR A 177 -0.06 0.98 0.07
C THR A 177 1.33 1.57 0.32
N ASN A 178 1.74 2.51 -0.54
CA ASN A 178 3.05 3.16 -0.50
C ASN A 178 3.00 4.56 0.13
N GLY A 179 1.97 4.87 0.93
CA GLY A 179 1.92 6.12 1.70
C GLY A 179 3.01 6.16 2.78
N LEU A 180 3.50 7.35 3.14
CA LEU A 180 4.60 7.50 4.11
C LEU A 180 4.32 6.93 5.52
N GLN A 181 3.05 6.69 5.86
CA GLN A 181 2.64 6.03 7.11
C GLN A 181 1.93 4.70 6.87
N SER A 182 2.00 4.15 5.65
CA SER A 182 1.41 2.86 5.38
C SER A 182 2.19 1.77 6.13
N PRO A 183 1.52 0.94 6.96
CA PRO A 183 2.16 -0.22 7.56
C PRO A 183 2.88 -1.10 6.52
N GLY A 184 4.05 -1.62 6.87
CA GLY A 184 4.85 -2.41 5.93
C GLY A 184 5.55 -1.58 4.85
N LEU A 185 5.61 -0.24 4.97
CA LEU A 185 6.37 0.57 4.02
C LEU A 185 7.86 0.18 4.02
N GLN A 186 8.43 0.11 2.82
CA GLN A 186 9.87 0.01 2.57
C GLN A 186 10.29 1.17 1.66
N ILE A 187 11.44 1.76 1.95
CA ILE A 187 12.04 2.83 1.16
C ILE A 187 13.42 2.36 0.71
N PHE A 188 13.62 2.23 -0.60
CA PHE A 188 14.88 1.81 -1.19
C PHE A 188 15.59 2.99 -1.83
N TRP A 189 16.87 3.18 -1.48
CA TRP A 189 17.69 4.26 -2.02
C TRP A 189 19.10 3.74 -2.41
N PRO A 190 19.39 3.56 -3.72
CA PRO A 190 20.73 3.28 -4.19
C PRO A 190 21.66 4.48 -3.92
N LEU A 191 22.72 4.27 -3.14
CA LEU A 191 23.69 5.31 -2.78
C LEU A 191 24.89 5.32 -3.74
N ASP A 192 25.35 4.13 -4.11
CA ASP A 192 26.38 3.90 -5.13
C ASP A 192 26.18 2.52 -5.77
N THR A 193 27.14 2.06 -6.59
CA THR A 193 27.06 0.76 -7.27
C THR A 193 27.06 -0.45 -6.33
N LYS A 194 27.50 -0.28 -5.08
CA LYS A 194 27.69 -1.36 -4.10
C LYS A 194 26.88 -1.20 -2.80
N HIS A 195 26.25 -0.06 -2.57
CA HIS A 195 25.53 0.24 -1.34
C HIS A 195 24.14 0.80 -1.65
N MET A 196 23.13 0.24 -0.97
CA MET A 196 21.75 0.72 -0.99
C MET A 196 21.27 0.91 0.45
N LEU A 197 20.80 2.10 0.77
CA LEU A 197 20.13 2.37 2.04
C LEU A 197 18.68 1.92 1.94
N VAL A 198 18.21 1.24 2.97
CA VAL A 198 16.82 0.80 3.07
C VAL A 198 16.25 1.23 4.41
N LEU A 199 15.08 1.87 4.38
CA LEU A 199 14.23 2.01 5.57
C LEU A 199 13.09 1.00 5.45
N TYR A 200 12.78 0.27 6.51
CA TYR A 200 11.70 -0.72 6.46
C TYR A 200 10.96 -0.83 7.79
N ASP A 201 9.70 -1.24 7.73
CA ASP A 201 8.91 -1.55 8.92
C ASP A 201 9.33 -2.92 9.49
N GLU A 202 10.03 -2.91 10.64
CA GLU A 202 10.54 -4.12 11.28
C GLU A 202 9.44 -5.06 11.79
N LYS A 203 8.20 -4.58 11.90
CA LYS A 203 7.06 -5.43 12.27
C LYS A 203 6.67 -6.36 11.12
N PHE A 204 6.91 -5.96 9.88
CA PHE A 204 6.51 -6.71 8.69
C PHE A 204 7.64 -7.56 8.10
N TYR A 205 8.87 -7.07 8.16
CA TYR A 205 10.00 -7.71 7.49
C TYR A 205 11.15 -8.02 8.42
N ASN A 206 11.90 -9.06 8.08
CA ASN A 206 13.18 -9.39 8.69
C ASN A 206 14.21 -9.69 7.58
N PHE A 207 15.36 -9.02 7.66
CA PHE A 207 16.43 -9.08 6.66
C PHE A 207 17.69 -9.82 7.14
N ASN A 208 17.63 -10.59 8.23
CA ASN A 208 18.80 -11.27 8.82
C ASN A 208 20.00 -10.31 9.03
N VAL A 209 19.71 -9.15 9.61
CA VAL A 209 20.64 -8.01 9.71
C VAL A 209 21.79 -8.33 10.66
N ALA A 210 23.03 -7.99 10.26
CA ALA A 210 24.19 -8.09 11.16
C ALA A 210 24.15 -7.00 12.25
N LEU A 211 24.91 -7.17 13.33
CA LEU A 211 24.93 -6.24 14.47
C LEU A 211 25.26 -4.78 14.11
N ASN A 212 25.93 -4.56 12.98
CA ASN A 212 26.26 -3.22 12.46
C ASN A 212 25.17 -2.63 11.54
N GLY A 213 23.98 -3.22 11.48
CA GLY A 213 22.88 -2.73 10.64
C GLY A 213 23.09 -2.98 9.13
N CYS A 214 23.97 -3.91 8.76
CA CYS A 214 24.28 -4.21 7.36
C CYS A 214 23.78 -5.60 6.95
N VAL A 215 23.40 -5.73 5.69
CA VAL A 215 23.02 -7.00 5.05
C VAL A 215 23.94 -7.21 3.84
N LYS A 216 24.50 -8.41 3.69
CA LYS A 216 25.40 -8.74 2.58
C LYS A 216 24.65 -9.53 1.53
N ILE A 217 24.71 -9.08 0.27
CA ILE A 217 24.04 -9.71 -0.86
C ILE A 217 25.09 -10.38 -1.75
N TYR A 218 24.87 -11.66 -2.05
CA TYR A 218 25.79 -12.49 -2.84
C TYR A 218 25.14 -13.08 -4.10
N LEU A 219 23.82 -12.95 -4.26
CA LEU A 219 23.11 -13.42 -5.44
C LEU A 219 22.84 -12.25 -6.38
N GLU A 220 23.13 -12.45 -7.66
CA GLU A 220 22.91 -11.45 -8.70
C GLU A 220 21.42 -11.24 -8.99
N GLU A 221 20.62 -12.28 -8.79
CA GLU A 221 19.16 -12.25 -8.96
C GLU A 221 18.50 -11.27 -7.97
N ASP A 222 19.02 -11.15 -6.75
CA ASP A 222 18.54 -10.17 -5.78
C ASP A 222 18.88 -8.74 -6.22
N ILE A 223 20.07 -8.54 -6.83
CA ILE A 223 20.47 -7.23 -7.37
C ILE A 223 19.59 -6.85 -8.57
N ASP A 224 19.28 -7.80 -9.44
CA ASP A 224 18.35 -7.60 -10.55
C ASP A 224 16.94 -7.25 -10.06
N ALA A 225 16.47 -7.92 -9.00
CA ALA A 225 15.16 -7.63 -8.41
C ALA A 225 15.10 -6.21 -7.82
N LEU A 226 16.13 -5.82 -7.06
CA LEU A 226 16.26 -4.46 -6.52
C LEU A 226 16.43 -3.40 -7.60
N ASN A 227 17.20 -3.68 -8.65
CA ASN A 227 17.37 -2.79 -9.80
C ASN A 227 16.06 -2.60 -10.58
N SER A 228 15.22 -3.64 -10.63
CA SER A 228 13.94 -3.57 -11.35
C SER A 228 13.01 -2.51 -10.77
N LEU A 229 13.07 -2.25 -9.46
CA LEU A 229 12.36 -1.16 -8.79
C LEU A 229 12.67 0.22 -9.40
N GLN A 230 13.89 0.44 -9.89
CA GLN A 230 14.26 1.70 -10.54
C GLN A 230 13.58 1.89 -11.89
N PHE A 231 13.28 0.81 -12.63
CA PHE A 231 12.54 0.92 -13.90
C PHE A 231 11.10 1.38 -13.68
N PHE A 232 10.46 0.88 -12.62
CA PHE A 232 9.08 1.26 -12.28
C PHE A 232 8.98 2.66 -11.70
N ASN A 233 10.00 3.12 -10.97
CA ASN A 233 9.98 4.41 -10.29
C ASN A 233 10.54 5.57 -11.13
N CYS A 234 11.36 5.29 -12.15
CA CYS A 234 11.98 6.33 -12.98
C CYS A 234 10.93 7.13 -13.76
N SER A 235 11.25 8.40 -14.03
CA SER A 235 10.43 9.24 -14.91
C SER A 235 10.82 9.04 -16.36
N ASP A 236 12.10 9.27 -16.68
CA ASP A 236 12.61 9.22 -18.05
C ASP A 236 13.94 8.46 -18.16
N ASN A 237 14.76 8.41 -17.10
CA ASN A 237 16.16 8.01 -17.22
C ASN A 237 16.61 7.01 -16.16
N ILE A 238 17.30 5.97 -16.63
CA ILE A 238 18.09 5.04 -15.82
C ILE A 238 19.57 5.39 -15.94
N LEU A 239 20.27 5.33 -14.82
CA LEU A 239 21.67 5.71 -14.67
C LEU A 239 22.45 4.53 -14.10
N PHE A 240 23.56 4.22 -14.75
CA PHE A 240 24.47 3.14 -14.35
C PHE A 240 25.91 3.55 -14.64
N ALA A 241 26.84 3.05 -13.82
CA ALA A 241 28.22 3.53 -13.82
C ALA A 241 29.10 2.85 -14.89
N ASP A 242 28.94 1.54 -15.08
CA ASP A 242 29.79 0.74 -15.96
C ASP A 242 29.07 0.40 -17.28
N CYS A 243 29.60 0.91 -18.39
CA CYS A 243 29.07 0.63 -19.73
C CYS A 243 29.14 -0.86 -20.09
N ALA A 244 30.01 -1.66 -19.47
CA ALA A 244 30.06 -3.10 -19.70
C ALA A 244 28.78 -3.81 -19.23
N GLN A 245 28.00 -3.20 -18.34
CA GLN A 245 26.73 -3.76 -17.86
C GLN A 245 25.51 -3.34 -18.69
N GLU A 246 25.68 -2.52 -19.75
CA GLU A 246 24.57 -2.01 -20.56
C GLU A 246 23.69 -3.12 -21.14
N GLU A 247 24.31 -4.19 -21.67
CA GLU A 247 23.57 -5.31 -22.26
C GLU A 247 22.68 -6.00 -21.22
N ASN A 248 23.22 -6.27 -20.02
CA ASN A 248 22.45 -6.87 -18.92
C ASN A 248 21.28 -5.98 -18.49
N ILE A 249 21.51 -4.66 -18.38
CA ILE A 249 20.46 -3.71 -18.01
C ILE A 249 19.36 -3.67 -19.06
N ARG A 250 19.70 -3.69 -20.36
CA ARG A 250 18.72 -3.74 -21.45
C ARG A 250 17.91 -5.03 -21.43
N LEU A 251 18.56 -6.16 -21.19
CA LEU A 251 17.89 -7.46 -21.05
C LEU A 251 16.93 -7.44 -19.86
N LEU A 252 17.37 -6.92 -18.71
CA LEU A 252 16.54 -6.79 -17.52
C LEU A 252 15.33 -5.88 -17.76
N HIS A 253 15.53 -4.71 -18.38
CA HIS A 253 14.44 -3.82 -18.76
C HIS A 253 13.43 -4.52 -19.68
N SER A 254 13.90 -5.22 -20.73
CA SER A 254 13.02 -5.91 -21.68
C SER A 254 12.13 -6.98 -21.02
N LYS A 255 12.58 -7.58 -19.91
CA LYS A 255 11.81 -8.54 -19.13
C LYS A 255 10.60 -7.91 -18.44
N TYR A 256 10.71 -6.63 -18.05
CA TYR A 256 9.72 -5.93 -17.23
C TYR A 256 9.00 -4.79 -17.93
N GLU A 257 9.38 -4.43 -19.17
CA GLU A 257 8.81 -3.32 -19.94
C GLU A 257 7.28 -3.37 -20.04
N GLY A 258 6.69 -4.57 -20.12
CA GLY A 258 5.25 -4.76 -20.18
C GLY A 258 4.49 -4.48 -18.87
N LEU A 259 5.20 -4.40 -17.74
CA LEU A 259 4.65 -4.08 -16.42
C LEU A 259 4.87 -2.62 -16.01
N ILE A 260 5.61 -1.84 -16.80
CA ILE A 260 5.87 -0.42 -16.53
C ILE A 260 4.60 0.36 -16.86
N ASP A 261 3.75 0.60 -15.85
CA ASP A 261 2.61 1.52 -15.96
C ASP A 261 3.11 2.97 -15.87
N ARG A 262 2.67 3.82 -16.79
CA ARG A 262 2.94 5.27 -16.78
C ARG A 262 1.78 6.07 -16.18
N GLU A 263 0.65 5.42 -15.90
CA GLU A 263 -0.45 6.01 -15.17
C GLU A 263 -0.27 5.77 -13.68
N TYR A 264 0.16 6.81 -12.96
CA TYR A 264 0.50 6.69 -11.55
C TYR A 264 -0.71 6.71 -10.60
N ARG A 265 -1.93 7.01 -11.08
CA ARG A 265 -3.09 7.27 -10.20
C ARG A 265 -4.43 6.82 -10.74
N SER A 266 -5.30 6.48 -9.80
CA SER A 266 -6.71 6.17 -10.04
C SER A 266 -7.63 7.04 -9.18
N ILE A 267 -8.79 7.39 -9.73
CA ILE A 267 -9.90 8.02 -9.01
C ILE A 267 -11.07 7.04 -9.06
N ASP A 268 -11.42 6.48 -7.90
CA ASP A 268 -12.56 5.59 -7.74
C ASP A 268 -13.71 6.31 -7.02
N THR A 269 -14.93 5.82 -7.25
CA THR A 269 -16.12 6.33 -6.54
C THR A 269 -16.85 5.19 -5.87
N ILE A 270 -16.92 5.24 -4.55
CA ILE A 270 -17.68 4.29 -3.73
C ILE A 270 -19.04 4.90 -3.44
N LYS A 271 -20.12 4.16 -3.74
CA LYS A 271 -21.48 4.56 -3.36
C LYS A 271 -21.74 4.08 -1.93
N ARG A 272 -22.20 4.97 -1.07
CA ARG A 272 -22.61 4.69 0.30
C ARG A 272 -24.06 5.11 0.49
N THR A 273 -24.94 4.16 0.77
CA THR A 273 -26.32 4.45 1.17
C THR A 273 -26.33 4.79 2.65
N LYS A 274 -26.81 5.98 3.01
CA LYS A 274 -26.98 6.38 4.41
C LYS A 274 -28.19 5.67 5.01
N SER A 275 -28.23 5.57 6.33
CA SER A 275 -29.32 4.96 7.12
C SER A 275 -30.71 5.58 6.88
N ASN A 276 -30.77 6.79 6.33
CA ASN A 276 -32.02 7.45 5.89
C ASN A 276 -32.43 7.14 4.44
N GLY A 277 -31.79 6.16 3.79
CA GLY A 277 -31.99 5.79 2.38
C GLY A 277 -31.36 6.75 1.37
N GLN A 278 -30.62 7.77 1.82
CA GLN A 278 -30.00 8.76 0.95
C GLN A 278 -28.66 8.26 0.41
N GLU A 279 -28.51 8.20 -0.90
CA GLU A 279 -27.23 7.84 -1.52
C GLU A 279 -26.21 8.97 -1.35
N SER A 280 -25.00 8.60 -0.94
CA SER A 280 -23.81 9.44 -0.92
C SER A 280 -22.72 8.79 -1.75
N LYS A 281 -21.82 9.59 -2.31
CA LYS A 281 -20.68 9.12 -3.09
C LYS A 281 -19.40 9.56 -2.38
N ILE A 282 -18.52 8.61 -2.11
CA ILE A 282 -17.18 8.84 -1.60
C ILE A 282 -16.23 8.77 -2.79
N VAL A 283 -15.44 9.82 -2.96
CA VAL A 283 -14.39 9.87 -3.98
C VAL A 283 -13.10 9.41 -3.32
N VAL A 284 -12.50 8.35 -3.85
CA VAL A 284 -11.24 7.81 -3.34
C VAL A 284 -10.16 8.04 -4.40
N THR A 285 -9.04 8.59 -3.97
CA THR A 285 -7.88 8.82 -4.84
C THR A 285 -6.67 8.14 -4.24
N TYR A 286 -5.93 7.40 -5.05
CA TYR A 286 -4.70 6.73 -4.61
C TYR A 286 -3.68 6.68 -5.75
N THR A 287 -2.42 6.49 -5.35
CA THR A 287 -1.34 6.14 -6.26
C THR A 287 -1.37 4.64 -6.51
N LYS A 288 -1.32 4.23 -7.78
CA LYS A 288 -1.27 2.82 -8.12
C LYS A 288 0.06 2.25 -7.62
N ASP A 289 -0.02 1.08 -7.01
CA ASP A 289 1.18 0.40 -6.55
C ASP A 289 1.87 -0.30 -7.72
N ILE A 290 3.17 -0.54 -7.57
CA ILE A 290 3.96 -1.20 -8.60
C ILE A 290 3.51 -2.67 -8.70
N ASP A 291 2.99 -3.08 -9.86
CA ASP A 291 2.59 -4.46 -10.16
C ASP A 291 3.82 -5.35 -10.43
N TYR A 292 4.60 -5.56 -9.37
CA TYR A 292 5.82 -6.34 -9.37
C TYR A 292 5.95 -7.03 -8.02
N CYS A 293 6.22 -8.34 -8.01
CA CYS A 293 6.48 -9.06 -6.77
C CYS A 293 7.99 -9.10 -6.47
N LEU A 294 8.44 -8.25 -5.56
CA LEU A 294 9.81 -8.24 -5.05
C LEU A 294 10.05 -9.43 -4.11
N ILE A 295 10.87 -10.38 -4.55
CA ILE A 295 11.34 -11.51 -3.74
C ILE A 295 12.84 -11.39 -3.59
N LEU A 296 13.30 -11.33 -2.34
CA LEU A 296 14.72 -11.27 -2.00
C LEU A 296 15.07 -12.50 -1.16
N SER A 297 16.15 -13.19 -1.53
CA SER A 297 16.58 -14.43 -0.87
C SER A 297 16.85 -14.31 0.64
N PHE A 298 17.11 -13.09 1.09
CA PHE A 298 17.49 -12.74 2.46
C PHE A 298 16.39 -11.95 3.21
N MET A 299 15.21 -11.77 2.61
CA MET A 299 14.06 -11.10 3.23
C MET A 299 13.02 -12.14 3.62
N HIS A 300 12.52 -12.04 4.85
CA HIS A 300 11.44 -12.86 5.37
C HIS A 300 10.30 -11.97 5.86
N PHE A 301 9.07 -12.41 5.65
CA PHE A 301 7.90 -11.80 6.27
C PHE A 301 7.77 -12.32 7.70
N ASN A 302 7.49 -11.42 8.64
CA ASN A 302 7.24 -11.84 10.02
C ASN A 302 5.88 -12.56 10.09
N MET A 303 5.85 -13.75 10.69
CA MET A 303 4.62 -14.56 10.80
C MET A 303 3.49 -13.88 11.59
N HIS A 304 3.81 -12.86 12.39
CA HIS A 304 2.85 -12.06 13.15
C HIS A 304 2.49 -10.73 12.48
N ALA A 305 3.04 -10.46 11.29
CA ALA A 305 2.63 -9.33 10.47
C ALA A 305 1.19 -9.59 10.00
N LYS A 306 0.23 -9.23 10.85
CA LYS A 306 -1.18 -9.20 10.46
C LYS A 306 -1.29 -8.14 9.37
N ALA A 307 -1.99 -8.46 8.29
CA ALA A 307 -2.51 -7.44 7.41
C ALA A 307 -3.35 -6.49 8.25
N ILE A 308 -2.75 -5.39 8.69
CA ILE A 308 -3.52 -4.23 9.09
C ILE A 308 -4.17 -3.80 7.79
N ASP A 309 -5.49 -3.73 7.79
CA ASP A 309 -6.24 -3.30 6.62
C ASP A 309 -5.90 -1.82 6.37
N ILE A 310 -4.86 -1.55 5.56
CA ILE A 310 -4.34 -0.18 5.37
C ILE A 310 -5.34 0.70 4.62
N ALA A 311 -6.38 0.14 4.01
CA ALA A 311 -7.43 0.95 3.45
C ALA A 311 -8.75 0.21 3.38
N ARG A 312 -9.76 0.82 4.03
CA ARG A 312 -11.21 0.84 3.67
C ARG A 312 -12.18 0.21 4.66
N ASP A 313 -11.89 0.20 5.96
CA ASP A 313 -12.97 0.19 6.94
C ASP A 313 -13.26 1.61 7.46
N PHE A 314 -14.40 2.16 7.04
CA PHE A 314 -14.88 3.47 7.49
C PHE A 314 -15.39 3.44 8.95
N SER A 315 -15.40 2.27 9.60
CA SER A 315 -15.70 2.14 11.04
C SER A 315 -14.58 2.71 11.93
N ILE A 316 -13.31 2.64 11.50
CA ILE A 316 -12.14 3.06 12.29
C ILE A 316 -12.13 4.56 12.59
N VAL A 317 -12.60 5.41 11.67
CA VAL A 317 -12.63 6.87 11.89
C VAL A 317 -13.72 7.26 12.88
N ASP A 318 -14.84 6.53 12.93
CA ASP A 318 -15.95 6.78 13.86
C ASP A 318 -15.71 6.12 15.24
N PHE A 319 -14.91 5.05 15.31
CA PHE A 319 -14.59 4.28 16.53
C PHE A 319 -13.39 4.86 17.32
N VAL A 320 -12.35 5.34 16.62
CA VAL A 320 -11.19 6.06 17.20
C VAL A 320 -11.62 7.33 17.94
N ASP A 321 -12.66 8.02 17.44
CA ASP A 321 -13.17 9.27 18.00
C ASP A 321 -14.09 9.06 19.22
N GLN A 322 -14.40 7.82 19.64
CA GLN A 322 -15.25 7.58 20.81
C GLN A 322 -14.67 6.70 21.94
N HIS A 323 -13.84 5.66 21.73
CA HIS A 323 -13.65 4.63 22.78
C HIS A 323 -12.28 3.91 22.86
N PHE A 324 -11.13 4.55 22.62
CA PHE A 324 -9.85 3.90 22.94
C PHE A 324 -9.68 3.65 24.46
N GLU A 325 -10.06 2.46 24.92
CA GLU A 325 -9.31 1.62 25.85
C GLU A 325 -9.31 0.17 25.33
N GLU A 326 -8.16 -0.49 25.42
CA GLU A 326 -7.80 -1.79 24.83
C GLU A 326 -8.44 -3.00 25.55
N GLU A 327 -8.67 -4.09 24.81
CA GLU A 327 -8.13 -5.46 25.01
C GLU A 327 -8.93 -6.43 24.12
N GLU A 328 -8.31 -7.10 23.13
CA GLU A 328 -8.97 -8.23 22.43
C GLU A 328 -8.08 -9.47 22.39
N GLU A 329 -8.64 -10.58 22.90
CA GLU A 329 -8.03 -11.90 23.00
C GLU A 329 -7.80 -12.56 21.63
N GLN A 330 -6.64 -13.21 21.51
CA GLN A 330 -6.22 -14.01 20.36
C GLN A 330 -6.93 -15.38 20.38
N PHE A 331 -7.60 -15.77 19.30
CA PHE A 331 -8.20 -17.11 19.16
C PHE A 331 -7.58 -17.89 17.97
N ASP A 332 -7.50 -19.21 18.12
CA ASP A 332 -6.94 -20.12 17.12
C ASP A 332 -7.97 -20.39 16.00
N ARG A 333 -7.55 -20.15 14.75
CA ARG A 333 -8.37 -20.27 13.53
C ARG A 333 -7.87 -21.43 12.68
N LEU A 334 -8.75 -22.36 12.33
CA LEU A 334 -8.44 -23.56 11.53
C LEU A 334 -8.53 -23.34 10.01
N PHE A 335 -9.40 -22.43 9.55
CA PHE A 335 -9.57 -22.09 8.14
C PHE A 335 -10.08 -20.66 7.97
N TYR A 336 -9.93 -20.09 6.77
CA TYR A 336 -10.44 -18.75 6.43
C TYR A 336 -11.86 -18.85 5.86
N LEU A 337 -12.70 -17.84 6.12
CA LEU A 337 -14.03 -17.69 5.53
C LEU A 337 -13.92 -17.21 4.08
N GLY A 338 -14.97 -17.46 3.29
CA GLY A 338 -15.17 -16.79 2.00
C GLY A 338 -15.86 -15.44 2.18
N GLU A 339 -16.36 -14.86 1.08
CA GLU A 339 -17.23 -13.68 1.13
C GLU A 339 -18.45 -13.98 2.02
N ILE A 340 -18.66 -13.16 3.06
CA ILE A 340 -19.79 -13.38 3.97
C ILE A 340 -21.06 -12.85 3.33
N VAL A 341 -22.02 -13.74 3.13
CA VAL A 341 -23.30 -13.43 2.50
C VAL A 341 -24.43 -13.88 3.42
N PHE A 342 -25.41 -13.01 3.62
CA PHE A 342 -26.63 -13.34 4.35
C PHE A 342 -27.73 -13.69 3.36
N THR A 343 -28.43 -14.77 3.62
CA THR A 343 -29.73 -15.00 2.99
C THR A 343 -30.78 -14.11 3.66
N GLU A 344 -31.91 -13.88 2.99
CA GLU A 344 -33.00 -13.08 3.53
C GLU A 344 -33.51 -13.61 4.89
N GLY A 345 -33.53 -14.94 5.07
CA GLY A 345 -33.86 -15.57 6.33
C GLY A 345 -32.79 -15.41 7.42
N GLY A 346 -31.51 -15.55 7.06
CA GLY A 346 -30.38 -15.38 7.97
C GLY A 346 -30.23 -13.96 8.49
N ASP A 347 -30.35 -12.98 7.58
CA ASP A 347 -30.33 -11.55 7.89
C ASP A 347 -31.46 -11.18 8.86
N ARG A 348 -32.69 -11.62 8.56
CA ARG A 348 -33.85 -11.38 9.42
C ARG A 348 -33.68 -11.90 10.86
N ILE A 349 -33.07 -13.08 11.04
CA ILE A 349 -32.88 -13.67 12.37
C ILE A 349 -31.84 -12.88 13.19
N LEU A 350 -30.82 -12.31 12.54
CA LEU A 350 -29.75 -11.58 13.22
C LEU A 350 -30.08 -10.10 13.46
N ASP A 351 -30.77 -9.45 12.52
CA ASP A 351 -31.06 -8.01 12.59
C ASP A 351 -32.36 -7.66 13.33
N LEU A 352 -33.41 -8.51 13.25
CA LEU A 352 -34.75 -8.14 13.74
C LEU A 352 -35.17 -8.82 15.05
N GLU A 353 -34.49 -9.89 15.44
CA GLU A 353 -34.83 -10.66 16.65
C GLU A 353 -33.89 -10.35 17.83
N GLU A 354 -32.93 -9.42 17.66
CA GLU A 354 -31.95 -8.94 18.66
C GLU A 354 -31.39 -10.07 19.56
N PRO A 355 -30.76 -11.12 18.99
CA PRO A 355 -30.14 -12.15 19.81
C PRO A 355 -28.99 -11.58 20.66
N ASP A 356 -28.80 -12.12 21.86
CA ASP A 356 -27.69 -11.74 22.74
C ASP A 356 -26.32 -12.18 22.17
N GLU A 357 -26.31 -13.17 21.26
CA GLU A 357 -25.10 -13.64 20.59
C GLU A 357 -24.74 -12.78 19.36
N ASP A 358 -23.53 -12.21 19.37
CA ASP A 358 -22.96 -11.50 18.23
C ASP A 358 -22.62 -12.48 17.10
N LEU A 359 -22.94 -12.10 15.86
CA LEU A 359 -22.50 -12.80 14.65
C LEU A 359 -20.99 -13.06 14.66
N LEU A 360 -20.20 -12.10 15.14
CA LEU A 360 -18.75 -12.27 15.25
C LEU A 360 -18.38 -13.49 16.10
N ASP A 361 -19.12 -13.77 17.17
CA ASP A 361 -18.87 -14.94 18.02
C ASP A 361 -19.26 -16.25 17.34
N LEU A 362 -20.35 -16.26 16.57
CA LEU A 362 -20.74 -17.43 15.78
C LEU A 362 -19.71 -17.74 14.69
N LEU A 363 -19.16 -16.71 14.04
CA LEU A 363 -18.09 -16.85 13.05
C LEU A 363 -16.77 -17.28 13.69
N LYS A 364 -16.40 -16.74 14.85
CA LYS A 364 -15.23 -17.18 15.64
C LYS A 364 -15.31 -18.66 15.98
N ARG A 365 -16.49 -19.12 16.42
CA ARG A 365 -16.75 -20.53 16.73
C ARG A 365 -16.64 -21.40 15.47
N HIS A 366 -17.23 -20.95 14.36
CA HIS A 366 -17.14 -21.66 13.09
C HIS A 366 -15.71 -21.85 12.63
N VAL A 367 -14.89 -20.79 12.63
CA VAL A 367 -13.52 -20.87 12.13
C VAL A 367 -12.54 -21.55 13.09
N SER A 368 -12.88 -21.68 14.37
CA SER A 368 -12.04 -22.36 15.39
C SER A 368 -12.31 -23.85 15.51
N GLY A 369 -13.29 -24.38 14.76
CA GLY A 369 -13.64 -25.80 14.78
C GLY A 369 -14.79 -26.16 15.71
N ASP A 370 -15.47 -25.19 16.30
CA ASP A 370 -16.73 -25.44 16.98
C ASP A 370 -17.85 -25.53 15.95
N TRP A 371 -18.09 -26.74 15.44
CA TRP A 371 -19.12 -27.03 14.44
C TRP A 371 -20.56 -26.90 14.97
N GLY A 372 -20.74 -26.66 16.27
CA GLY A 372 -22.04 -26.51 16.91
C GLY A 372 -22.89 -27.79 16.85
N GLU A 373 -24.17 -27.62 16.51
CA GLU A 373 -25.24 -28.62 16.53
C GLU A 373 -25.47 -29.31 15.17
N VAL A 374 -24.39 -29.62 14.45
CA VAL A 374 -24.43 -30.51 13.27
C VAL A 374 -24.25 -31.98 13.71
N SER A 375 -24.61 -32.93 12.82
CA SER A 375 -24.47 -34.37 13.09
C SER A 375 -23.00 -34.77 13.28
N GLN A 376 -22.72 -35.89 13.95
CA GLN A 376 -21.33 -36.36 14.11
C GLN A 376 -20.66 -36.63 12.74
N GLU A 377 -21.43 -37.14 11.78
CA GLU A 377 -20.95 -37.34 10.41
C GLU A 377 -20.53 -36.02 9.76
N GLU A 378 -21.31 -34.94 9.94
CA GLU A 378 -20.97 -33.61 9.42
C GLU A 378 -19.75 -33.02 10.14
N LYS A 379 -19.58 -33.28 11.43
CA LYS A 379 -18.36 -32.87 12.17
C LYS A 379 -17.12 -33.56 11.60
N ASP A 380 -17.20 -34.86 11.37
CA ASP A 380 -16.10 -35.63 10.78
C ASP A 380 -15.80 -35.19 9.33
N LEU A 381 -16.82 -34.75 8.59
CA LEU A 381 -16.66 -34.15 7.27
C LEU A 381 -16.03 -32.76 7.35
N ASN A 382 -16.44 -31.92 8.30
CA ASN A 382 -15.83 -30.60 8.52
C ASN A 382 -14.34 -30.71 8.89
N ASP A 383 -13.98 -31.66 9.76
CA ASP A 383 -12.59 -31.87 10.17
C ASP A 383 -11.70 -32.25 8.97
N LYS A 384 -12.23 -33.03 8.02
CA LYS A 384 -11.54 -33.34 6.75
C LYS A 384 -11.54 -32.15 5.80
N ALA A 385 -12.67 -31.46 5.71
CA ALA A 385 -12.86 -30.28 4.88
C ALA A 385 -11.89 -29.15 5.25
N VAL A 386 -11.51 -29.00 6.52
CA VAL A 386 -10.43 -28.11 6.97
C VAL A 386 -9.10 -28.42 6.27
N GLN A 387 -8.82 -29.68 5.95
CA GLN A 387 -7.57 -30.10 5.30
C GLN A 387 -7.65 -30.14 3.78
N ASP A 388 -8.77 -30.61 3.21
CA ASP A 388 -8.90 -30.89 1.78
C ASP A 388 -9.66 -29.81 1.00
N GLY A 389 -10.15 -28.78 1.70
CA GLY A 389 -10.84 -27.67 1.05
C GLY A 389 -12.26 -27.99 0.61
N SER A 390 -12.90 -29.05 1.11
CA SER A 390 -14.33 -29.33 0.88
C SER A 390 -15.25 -28.38 1.69
N ARG A 391 -16.56 -28.37 1.41
CA ARG A 391 -17.56 -27.56 2.14
C ARG A 391 -17.51 -27.80 3.66
N ILE A 392 -17.69 -26.73 4.45
CA ILE A 392 -17.82 -26.79 5.91
C ILE A 392 -19.19 -26.24 6.33
N LEU A 393 -19.90 -26.94 7.20
CA LEU A 393 -21.20 -26.51 7.72
C LEU A 393 -21.21 -26.49 9.26
N SER A 394 -21.64 -25.40 9.86
CA SER A 394 -21.92 -25.34 11.30
C SER A 394 -23.33 -24.87 11.58
N ALA A 395 -23.83 -25.21 12.75
CA ALA A 395 -25.20 -24.91 13.14
C ALA A 395 -25.25 -24.44 14.59
N TYR A 396 -25.90 -23.31 14.83
CA TYR A 396 -26.00 -22.74 16.18
C TYR A 396 -27.45 -22.40 16.49
N THR A 397 -27.90 -22.73 17.69
CA THR A 397 -29.17 -22.22 18.23
C THR A 397 -28.88 -20.96 19.03
N LEU A 398 -29.51 -19.86 18.64
CA LEU A 398 -29.40 -18.56 19.30
C LEU A 398 -30.22 -18.54 20.59
N SER A 399 -30.00 -17.54 21.46
CA SER A 399 -30.78 -17.34 22.69
C SER A 399 -32.29 -17.20 22.43
N THR A 400 -32.67 -16.73 21.24
CA THR A 400 -34.05 -16.63 20.75
C THR A 400 -34.69 -18.00 20.44
N GLY A 401 -33.93 -19.09 20.51
CA GLY A 401 -34.34 -20.44 20.16
C GLY A 401 -34.43 -20.71 18.66
N LYS A 402 -34.04 -19.73 17.82
CA LYS A 402 -33.93 -19.89 16.37
C LYS A 402 -32.58 -20.49 16.02
N LYS A 403 -32.58 -21.35 14.99
CA LYS A 403 -31.38 -22.02 14.51
C LYS A 403 -30.86 -21.28 13.29
N ILE A 404 -29.55 -21.05 13.27
CA ILE A 404 -28.82 -20.48 12.15
C ILE A 404 -27.74 -21.46 11.71
N LEU A 405 -27.44 -21.45 10.42
CA LEU A 405 -26.41 -22.25 9.81
C LEU A 405 -25.34 -21.31 9.23
N ILE A 406 -24.09 -21.72 9.37
CA ILE A 406 -22.95 -21.08 8.73
C ILE A 406 -22.33 -22.09 7.78
N LEU A 407 -22.45 -21.81 6.48
CA LEU A 407 -22.02 -22.68 5.40
C LEU A 407 -20.86 -22.03 4.65
N THR A 408 -19.67 -22.61 4.74
CA THR A 408 -18.50 -22.15 3.98
C THR A 408 -18.26 -23.07 2.78
N GLU A 409 -18.43 -22.54 1.57
CA GLU A 409 -18.29 -23.27 0.31
C GLU A 409 -16.83 -23.32 -0.16
N ALA A 410 -16.49 -24.44 -0.79
CA ALA A 410 -15.20 -24.67 -1.40
C ALA A 410 -15.09 -23.95 -2.75
N ALA A 411 -14.00 -23.21 -2.96
CA ALA A 411 -13.65 -22.68 -4.27
C ALA A 411 -12.79 -23.69 -5.08
N ASN A 412 -11.90 -24.44 -4.42
CA ASN A 412 -11.05 -25.47 -5.02
C ASN A 412 -10.44 -26.44 -3.98
N GLU A 413 -9.74 -27.48 -4.47
CA GLU A 413 -9.06 -28.52 -3.67
C GLU A 413 -7.82 -28.02 -2.88
N LEU A 414 -7.52 -26.72 -2.91
CA LEU A 414 -6.38 -26.11 -2.19
C LEU A 414 -6.81 -25.35 -0.93
N GLY A 415 -8.06 -25.51 -0.47
CA GLY A 415 -8.54 -24.88 0.76
C GLY A 415 -9.03 -23.44 0.61
N HIS A 416 -9.12 -22.92 -0.62
CA HIS A 416 -9.70 -21.60 -0.88
C HIS A 416 -11.23 -21.63 -0.72
N ARG A 417 -11.80 -20.64 -0.02
CA ARG A 417 -13.25 -20.54 0.25
C ARG A 417 -13.84 -19.37 -0.50
N GLU A 418 -14.86 -19.61 -1.30
CA GLU A 418 -15.46 -18.56 -2.14
C GLU A 418 -16.47 -17.75 -1.34
N VAL A 419 -17.37 -18.42 -0.63
CA VAL A 419 -18.49 -17.80 0.07
C VAL A 419 -18.73 -18.48 1.42
N THR A 420 -18.99 -17.68 2.45
CA THR A 420 -19.54 -18.11 3.73
C THR A 420 -20.95 -17.56 3.86
N LYS A 421 -21.95 -18.44 3.75
CA LYS A 421 -23.36 -18.10 3.85
C LYS A 421 -23.83 -18.23 5.29
N VAL A 422 -24.54 -17.23 5.78
CA VAL A 422 -25.31 -17.29 7.02
C VAL A 422 -26.77 -17.43 6.63
N LEU A 423 -27.38 -18.55 6.99
CA LEU A 423 -28.70 -18.93 6.48
C LEU A 423 -29.55 -19.68 7.52
N THR A 424 -30.85 -19.80 7.26
CA THR A 424 -31.73 -20.64 8.09
C THR A 424 -31.68 -22.10 7.63
N PRO A 425 -32.07 -23.07 8.48
CA PRO A 425 -32.17 -24.47 8.10
C PRO A 425 -33.05 -24.72 6.87
N GLU A 426 -34.08 -23.90 6.67
CA GLU A 426 -35.01 -24.01 5.53
C GLU A 426 -34.39 -23.55 4.20
N GLU A 427 -33.25 -22.84 4.25
CA GLU A 427 -32.55 -22.30 3.07
C GLU A 427 -31.33 -23.16 2.66
N LEU A 428 -31.09 -24.29 3.35
CA LEU A 428 -29.93 -25.16 3.13
C LEU A 428 -30.05 -26.08 1.90
N ASP A 429 -31.26 -26.20 1.33
CA ASP A 429 -31.59 -27.14 0.24
C ASP A 429 -31.26 -26.64 -1.18
#